data_AF-A0A959RV10-F1
#
_entry.id   AF-A0A959RV10-F1
#
_cell.length_a   1.000
_cell.length_b   1.000
_cell.length_c   1.000
_cell.angle_alpha   90.00
_cell.angle_beta   90.00
_cell.angle_gamma   90.00
#
_symmetry.space_group_name_H-M   'P 1'
#
loop_
_entity.id
_entity.type
_entity.pdbx_description
1 polymer ?
#
loop_
_entity_poly.entity_id
_entity_poly.type
_entity_poly.pdbx_seq_one_letter_code
_entity_poly.pdbx_strand_id
1 'polypeptide(L)'
;MKKLILSATMVLAFNISTAQTYVEKYNSLNGRYEYFDKENGKMVAYSSYNSINGTWETTYVNNSNQNSGGKYVPQKQRIDDNFALLYKVMENRQSRFDSNYKKVQDHINSFSQRTRNTFGKDPRLVDLIIYEFNNGCVKKLNAMNYDLSDDAVTNNIINYLTDCYNSLLNK
;
A
#
# COMPACT_ATOMS: atom_id res chain seq x y z
N MET A 1 6.88 30.82 71.87
CA MET A 1 6.26 30.09 70.74
C MET A 1 5.78 31.05 69.64
N LYS A 2 6.66 31.86 69.03
CA LYS A 2 6.32 32.75 67.90
C LYS A 2 7.33 32.71 66.74
N LYS A 3 8.49 32.04 66.93
CA LYS A 3 9.57 31.98 65.94
C LYS A 3 9.59 30.68 65.11
N LEU A 4 8.73 29.71 65.42
CA LEU A 4 8.65 28.42 64.71
C LEU A 4 7.55 28.36 63.66
N ILE A 5 6.64 29.35 63.63
CA ILE A 5 5.53 29.38 62.66
C ILE A 5 5.97 30.00 61.33
N LEU A 6 6.97 30.90 61.32
CA LEU A 6 7.47 31.52 60.09
C LEU A 6 8.32 30.58 59.22
N SER A 7 8.86 29.50 59.80
CA SER A 7 9.70 28.53 59.07
C SER A 7 8.87 27.46 58.35
N ALA A 8 7.64 27.21 58.81
CA ALA A 8 6.77 26.16 58.24
C ALA A 8 5.99 26.65 57.02
N THR A 9 5.71 27.96 56.90
CA THR A 9 5.06 28.56 55.73
C THR A 9 5.99 28.75 54.54
N MET A 10 7.31 28.75 54.74
CA MET A 10 8.29 28.91 53.64
C MET A 10 8.58 27.59 52.91
N VAL A 11 8.29 26.43 53.52
CA VAL A 11 8.51 25.09 52.93
C VAL A 11 7.28 24.57 52.18
N LEU A 12 6.08 25.13 52.45
CA LEU A 12 4.84 24.83 51.71
C LEU A 12 4.72 25.55 50.35
N ALA A 13 5.72 26.35 49.96
CA ALA A 13 5.84 26.89 48.60
C ALA A 13 6.49 25.89 47.62
N PHE A 14 6.68 24.63 48.03
CA PHE A 14 7.11 23.54 47.17
C PHE A 14 6.05 23.26 46.08
N ASN A 15 6.47 23.51 44.83
CA ASN A 15 6.07 22.79 43.62
C ASN A 15 4.64 22.94 43.08
N ILE A 16 4.37 24.05 42.40
CA ILE A 16 3.42 24.00 41.28
C ILE A 16 3.91 24.83 40.09
N SER A 17 5.12 24.55 39.61
CA SER A 17 5.61 25.04 38.33
C SER A 17 5.06 24.16 37.21
N THR A 18 3.78 24.30 36.86
CA THR A 18 3.23 23.67 35.64
C THR A 18 3.64 24.48 34.41
N ALA A 19 4.93 24.40 34.04
CA ALA A 19 5.48 24.99 32.81
C ALA A 19 5.10 24.17 31.56
N GLN A 20 3.85 23.72 31.46
CA GLN A 20 3.37 23.03 30.27
C GLN A 20 2.87 24.09 29.30
N THR A 21 3.68 24.43 28.29
CA THR A 21 3.45 25.53 27.33
C THR A 21 2.33 25.21 26.32
N TYR A 22 1.99 23.93 26.15
CA TYR A 22 1.05 23.46 25.13
C TYR A 22 -0.09 22.62 25.70
N VAL A 23 -1.24 22.66 25.04
CA VAL A 23 -2.38 21.75 25.26
C VAL A 23 -2.42 20.76 24.11
N GLU A 24 -2.35 19.47 24.43
CA GLU A 24 -2.55 18.39 23.44
C GLU A 24 -4.02 17.98 23.39
N LYS A 25 -4.56 17.81 22.18
CA LYS A 25 -5.90 17.30 21.94
C LYS A 25 -5.89 16.34 20.76
N TYR A 26 -6.44 15.14 20.94
CA TYR A 26 -6.66 14.24 19.82
C TYR A 26 -7.82 14.72 18.94
N ASN A 27 -7.59 14.81 17.63
CA ASN A 27 -8.57 15.12 16.62
C ASN A 27 -8.94 13.84 15.87
N SER A 28 -10.09 13.26 16.19
CA SER A 28 -10.58 12.01 15.58
C SER A 28 -10.93 12.15 14.10
N LEU A 29 -11.32 13.35 13.63
CA LEU A 29 -11.63 13.57 12.22
C LEU A 29 -10.37 13.46 11.35
N ASN A 30 -9.23 13.92 11.87
CA ASN A 30 -7.96 13.95 11.16
C ASN A 30 -6.99 12.85 11.62
N GLY A 31 -7.38 12.00 12.57
CA GLY A 31 -6.54 10.92 13.10
C GLY A 31 -5.20 11.36 13.68
N ARG A 32 -5.15 12.54 14.32
CA ARG A 32 -3.89 13.17 14.75
C ARG A 32 -4.02 13.88 16.10
N TYR A 33 -2.91 14.02 16.81
CA TYR A 33 -2.83 14.90 17.99
C TYR A 33 -2.53 16.33 17.54
N GLU A 34 -3.24 17.30 18.08
CA GLU A 34 -3.07 18.73 17.81
C GLU A 34 -2.58 19.42 19.08
N TYR A 35 -1.56 20.28 18.93
CA TYR A 35 -0.92 21.00 20.01
C TYR A 35 -1.26 22.49 19.90
N PHE A 36 -1.83 23.04 20.96
CA PHE A 36 -2.27 24.43 21.03
C PHE A 36 -1.42 25.20 22.02
N ASP A 37 -0.99 26.40 21.64
CA ASP A 37 -0.39 27.37 22.55
C ASP A 37 -1.42 27.80 23.59
N LYS A 38 -1.05 27.73 24.88
CA LYS A 38 -1.92 28.13 25.99
C LYS A 38 -2.17 29.63 26.03
N GLU A 39 -1.26 30.45 25.52
CA GLU A 39 -1.38 31.91 25.60
C GLU A 39 -2.42 32.45 24.60
N ASN A 40 -2.45 31.90 23.39
CA ASN A 40 -3.28 32.42 22.30
C ASN A 40 -4.36 31.45 21.81
N GLY A 41 -4.38 30.21 22.32
CA GLY A 41 -5.30 29.15 21.89
C GLY A 41 -5.09 28.69 20.44
N LYS A 42 -4.00 29.11 19.79
CA LYS A 42 -3.69 28.80 18.39
C LYS A 42 -2.97 27.46 18.29
N MET A 43 -3.31 26.66 17.28
CA MET A 43 -2.58 25.43 16.99
C MET A 43 -1.15 25.76 16.55
N VAL A 44 -0.17 25.20 17.23
CA VAL A 44 1.26 25.40 16.95
C VAL A 44 1.91 24.18 16.32
N ALA A 45 1.35 22.98 16.53
CA ALA A 45 1.84 21.75 15.92
C ALA A 45 0.73 20.69 15.84
N TYR A 46 0.98 19.63 15.08
CA TYR A 46 0.21 18.40 15.12
C TYR A 46 1.13 17.18 14.92
N SER A 47 0.78 16.04 15.54
CA SER A 47 1.47 14.76 15.39
C SER A 47 0.53 13.73 14.77
N SER A 48 0.96 13.07 13.69
CA SER A 48 0.21 11.98 13.04
C SER A 48 1.02 10.69 13.04
N TYR A 49 0.35 9.55 13.17
CA TYR A 49 1.00 8.25 13.14
C TYR A 49 1.29 7.82 11.70
N ASN A 50 2.55 7.56 11.39
CA ASN A 50 2.95 6.97 10.13
C ASN A 50 2.94 5.44 10.25
N SER A 51 1.92 4.80 9.68
CA SER A 51 1.75 3.34 9.73
C SER A 51 2.81 2.55 8.96
N ILE A 52 3.50 3.18 8.01
CA ILE A 52 4.54 2.52 7.20
C ILE A 52 5.84 2.38 8.01
N ASN A 53 6.22 3.44 8.73
CA ASN A 53 7.46 3.46 9.52
C ASN A 53 7.24 3.08 10.99
N GLY A 54 5.98 2.99 11.43
CA GLY A 54 5.62 2.69 12.81
C GLY A 54 5.93 3.81 13.79
N THR A 55 5.97 5.07 13.32
CA THR A 55 6.45 6.23 14.11
C THR A 55 5.49 7.40 14.07
N TRP A 56 5.38 8.16 15.17
CA TRP A 56 4.68 9.44 15.19
C TRP A 56 5.57 10.55 14.60
N GLU A 57 5.00 11.36 13.71
CA GLU A 57 5.68 12.49 13.06
C GLU A 57 4.99 13.81 13.43
N THR A 58 5.76 14.77 13.98
CA THR A 58 5.24 16.09 14.44
C THR A 58 5.56 17.20 13.44
N THR A 59 4.57 18.02 13.10
CA THR A 59 4.68 19.18 12.20
C THR A 59 4.25 20.46 12.91
N TYR A 60 5.05 21.53 12.81
CA TYR A 60 4.76 22.84 13.40
C TYR A 60 4.07 23.79 12.39
N VAL A 61 3.07 24.56 12.84
CA VAL A 61 2.11 25.31 12.01
C VAL A 61 2.59 26.74 11.68
N ASN A 62 3.43 27.34 12.53
CA ASN A 62 3.96 28.70 12.34
C ASN A 62 5.48 28.68 12.22
N ASN A 63 6.01 29.09 11.07
CA ASN A 63 7.44 29.36 10.90
C ASN A 63 7.65 30.51 9.91
N SER A 64 7.37 31.74 10.34
CA SER A 64 8.10 32.90 9.86
C SER A 64 9.10 33.32 10.95
N ASN A 65 10.34 32.87 10.80
CA ASN A 65 11.54 33.39 11.50
C ASN A 65 11.69 33.15 13.01
N GLN A 66 11.95 31.91 13.43
CA GLN A 66 12.73 31.69 14.67
C GLN A 66 13.98 30.84 14.43
N ASN A 67 15.12 31.55 14.34
CA ASN A 67 16.45 31.00 14.56
C ASN A 67 16.54 30.45 15.99
N SER A 68 16.38 29.14 16.15
CA SER A 68 16.79 28.41 17.35
C SER A 68 17.09 26.97 16.99
N GLY A 69 18.33 26.70 16.58
CA GLY A 69 19.08 25.44 16.75
C GLY A 69 18.51 24.09 16.28
N GLY A 70 17.26 24.02 15.82
CA GLY A 70 16.63 22.83 15.27
C GLY A 70 16.68 22.88 13.76
N LYS A 71 17.12 21.78 13.13
CA LYS A 71 17.08 21.64 11.66
C LYS A 71 15.68 21.97 11.15
N TYR A 72 15.56 23.12 10.50
CA TYR A 72 14.42 23.48 9.68
C TYR A 72 14.33 22.45 8.57
N VAL A 73 13.40 21.51 8.67
CA VAL A 73 12.98 20.71 7.50
C VAL A 73 11.95 21.58 6.80
N PRO A 74 12.28 22.25 5.68
CA PRO A 74 11.29 23.00 4.93
C PRO A 74 10.12 22.08 4.63
N GLN A 75 8.91 22.59 4.82
CA GLN A 75 7.68 21.92 4.47
C GLN A 75 7.57 21.82 2.94
N LYS A 76 8.43 20.98 2.35
CA LYS A 76 8.10 20.34 1.08
C LYS A 76 6.83 19.58 1.38
N GLN A 77 5.75 19.83 0.65
CA GLN A 77 4.51 19.06 0.76
C GLN A 77 4.84 17.56 0.80
N ARG A 78 4.93 16.97 2.00
CA ARG A 78 5.16 15.53 2.20
C ARG A 78 3.88 14.73 1.99
N ILE A 79 2.99 15.26 1.14
CA ILE A 79 1.92 14.46 0.55
C ILE A 79 2.51 13.45 -0.45
N ASP A 80 3.72 13.68 -0.97
CA ASP A 80 4.03 13.10 -2.28
C ASP A 80 4.91 11.84 -2.28
N ASP A 81 6.02 11.76 -1.54
CA ASP A 81 6.99 10.67 -1.79
C ASP A 81 6.46 9.26 -1.45
N ASN A 82 5.69 9.11 -0.37
CA ASN A 82 5.14 7.82 0.05
C ASN A 82 3.93 7.41 -0.80
N PHE A 83 3.13 8.38 -1.23
CA PHE A 83 1.98 8.14 -2.10
C PHE A 83 2.46 7.86 -3.54
N ALA A 84 3.51 8.54 -3.99
CA ALA A 84 4.21 8.25 -5.24
C ALA A 84 4.86 6.86 -5.22
N LEU A 85 5.48 6.44 -4.10
CA LEU A 85 6.00 5.09 -3.95
C LEU A 85 4.88 4.04 -4.01
N LEU A 86 3.77 4.27 -3.31
CA LEU A 86 2.60 3.39 -3.37
C LEU A 86 2.06 3.29 -4.80
N TYR A 87 1.86 4.43 -5.48
CA TYR A 87 1.43 4.45 -6.88
C TYR A 87 2.39 3.66 -7.77
N LYS A 88 3.70 3.87 -7.62
CA LYS A 88 4.72 3.15 -8.40
C LYS A 88 4.71 1.64 -8.12
N VAL A 89 4.48 1.22 -6.87
CA VAL A 89 4.36 -0.20 -6.53
C VAL A 89 3.10 -0.81 -7.15
N MET A 90 1.96 -0.11 -7.06
CA MET A 90 0.71 -0.56 -7.68
C MET A 90 0.80 -0.61 -9.20
N GLU A 91 1.41 0.40 -9.82
CA GLU A 91 1.66 0.45 -11.26
C GLU A 91 2.55 -0.70 -11.72
N ASN A 92 3.65 -0.97 -11.00
CA ASN A 92 4.52 -2.12 -11.30
C ASN A 92 3.77 -3.44 -11.16
N ARG A 93 2.93 -3.58 -10.13
CA ARG A 93 2.13 -4.80 -9.92
C ARG A 93 1.10 -4.99 -11.03
N GLN A 94 0.42 -3.92 -11.44
CA GLN A 94 -0.52 -3.94 -12.56
C GLN A 94 0.19 -4.25 -13.88
N SER A 95 1.35 -3.64 -14.14
CA SER A 95 2.16 -3.90 -15.33
C SER A 95 2.58 -5.37 -15.44
N ARG A 96 2.97 -5.98 -14.31
CA ARG A 96 3.26 -7.43 -14.25
C ARG A 96 2.03 -8.26 -14.54
N PHE A 97 0.91 -7.94 -13.90
CA PHE A 97 -0.37 -8.60 -14.14
C PHE A 97 -0.74 -8.56 -15.63
N ASP A 98 -0.71 -7.39 -16.26
CA ASP A 98 -1.07 -7.20 -17.67
C ASP A 98 -0.13 -7.96 -18.61
N SER A 99 1.19 -7.91 -18.32
CA SER A 99 2.20 -8.64 -19.08
C SER A 99 1.96 -10.15 -19.01
N ASN A 100 1.70 -10.67 -17.81
CA ASN A 100 1.50 -12.09 -17.59
C ASN A 100 0.14 -12.58 -18.12
N TYR A 101 -0.91 -11.79 -17.98
CA TYR A 101 -2.18 -12.03 -18.65
C TYR A 101 -1.99 -12.16 -20.17
N LYS A 102 -1.22 -11.24 -20.77
CA LYS A 102 -0.89 -11.32 -22.19
C LYS A 102 -0.12 -12.58 -22.54
N LYS A 103 0.87 -13.00 -21.75
CA LYS A 103 1.60 -14.26 -21.99
C LYS A 103 0.66 -15.47 -22.00
N VAL A 104 -0.25 -15.56 -21.03
CA VAL A 104 -1.24 -16.65 -20.96
C VAL A 104 -2.16 -16.63 -22.20
N GLN A 105 -2.66 -15.44 -22.57
CA GLN A 105 -3.53 -15.30 -23.74
C GLN A 105 -2.81 -15.65 -25.05
N ASP A 106 -1.57 -15.19 -25.23
CA ASP A 106 -0.74 -15.50 -26.40
C ASP A 106 -0.48 -17.02 -26.47
N HIS A 107 -0.26 -17.68 -25.34
CA HIS A 107 -0.11 -19.13 -25.26
C HIS A 107 -1.38 -19.89 -25.66
N ILE A 108 -2.55 -19.46 -25.16
CA ILE A 108 -3.87 -19.99 -25.57
C ILE A 108 -4.08 -19.84 -27.09
N ASN A 109 -3.77 -18.66 -27.63
CA ASN A 109 -3.89 -18.39 -29.06
C ASN A 109 -2.96 -19.29 -29.88
N SER A 110 -1.75 -19.54 -29.37
CA SER A 110 -0.77 -20.43 -30.02
C SER A 110 -1.29 -21.86 -30.18
N PHE A 111 -2.05 -22.39 -29.21
CA PHE A 111 -2.67 -23.71 -29.33
C PHE A 111 -3.75 -23.75 -30.39
N SER A 112 -4.58 -22.70 -30.47
CA SER A 112 -5.59 -22.59 -31.51
C SER A 112 -4.93 -22.56 -32.90
N GLN A 113 -3.83 -21.82 -33.05
CA GLN A 113 -3.09 -21.76 -34.31
C GLN A 113 -2.38 -23.07 -34.64
N ARG A 114 -1.71 -23.70 -33.66
CA ARG A 114 -1.05 -25.00 -33.83
C ARG A 114 -2.06 -26.06 -34.25
N THR A 115 -3.23 -26.11 -33.63
CA THR A 115 -4.30 -27.05 -33.98
C THR A 115 -4.76 -26.87 -35.42
N ARG A 116 -5.01 -25.63 -35.86
CA ARG A 116 -5.37 -25.34 -37.26
C ARG A 116 -4.26 -25.75 -38.24
N ASN A 117 -3.00 -25.51 -37.89
CA ASN A 117 -1.87 -25.86 -38.75
C ASN A 117 -1.67 -27.38 -38.84
N THR A 118 -1.84 -28.10 -37.73
CA THR A 118 -1.65 -29.55 -37.66
C THR A 118 -2.81 -30.32 -38.29
N PHE A 119 -4.05 -29.91 -38.00
CA PHE A 119 -5.26 -30.66 -38.36
C PHE A 119 -6.13 -29.95 -39.42
N GLY A 120 -5.63 -28.89 -40.06
CA GLY A 120 -6.43 -28.04 -40.96
C GLY A 120 -7.08 -28.73 -42.17
N LYS A 121 -6.71 -29.98 -42.46
CA LYS A 121 -7.38 -30.83 -43.47
C LYS A 121 -8.72 -31.40 -42.98
N ASP A 122 -8.95 -31.43 -41.67
CA ASP A 122 -10.20 -31.84 -41.05
C ASP A 122 -10.75 -30.70 -40.16
N PRO A 123 -11.57 -29.80 -40.73
CA PRO A 123 -12.16 -28.69 -39.99
C PRO A 123 -12.99 -29.12 -38.78
N ARG A 124 -13.68 -30.27 -38.85
CA ARG A 124 -14.51 -30.75 -37.74
C ARG A 124 -13.64 -31.16 -36.54
N LEU A 125 -12.52 -31.82 -36.82
CA LEU A 125 -11.55 -32.18 -35.78
C LEU A 125 -10.90 -30.93 -35.16
N VAL A 126 -10.54 -29.93 -35.98
CA VAL A 126 -10.02 -28.64 -35.50
C VAL A 126 -11.00 -27.97 -34.54
N ASP A 127 -12.26 -27.86 -34.93
CA ASP A 127 -13.30 -27.23 -34.11
C ASP A 127 -13.53 -27.99 -32.80
N LEU A 128 -13.55 -29.33 -32.85
CA LEU A 128 -13.70 -30.17 -31.66
C LEU A 128 -12.54 -29.98 -30.67
N ILE A 129 -11.29 -30.04 -31.14
CA ILE A 129 -10.12 -29.88 -30.25
C ILE A 129 -10.11 -28.48 -29.63
N ILE A 130 -10.38 -27.43 -30.40
CA ILE A 130 -10.44 -26.05 -29.89
C ILE A 130 -11.59 -25.91 -28.88
N TYR A 131 -12.75 -26.50 -29.17
CA TYR A 131 -13.88 -26.49 -28.25
C TYR A 131 -13.57 -27.20 -26.93
N GLU A 132 -12.98 -28.40 -26.98
CA GLU A 132 -12.60 -29.16 -25.78
C GLU A 132 -11.51 -28.44 -24.98
N PHE A 133 -10.52 -27.83 -25.63
CA PHE A 133 -9.50 -27.04 -24.97
C PHE A 133 -10.08 -25.83 -24.25
N ASN A 134 -10.93 -25.05 -24.93
CA ASN A 134 -11.53 -23.86 -24.34
C ASN A 134 -12.46 -24.20 -23.17
N ASN A 135 -13.31 -25.23 -23.32
CA ASN A 135 -14.27 -25.58 -22.28
C ASN A 135 -13.69 -26.43 -21.15
N GLY A 136 -12.76 -27.33 -21.47
CA GLY A 136 -12.16 -28.27 -20.53
C GLY A 136 -10.96 -27.71 -19.77
N CYS A 137 -10.15 -26.86 -20.43
CA CYS A 137 -8.92 -26.31 -19.87
C CYS A 137 -9.10 -24.83 -19.48
N VAL A 138 -9.44 -23.96 -20.44
CA VAL A 138 -9.43 -22.50 -20.24
C VAL A 138 -10.52 -22.03 -19.26
N LYS A 139 -11.77 -22.50 -19.42
CA LYS A 139 -12.86 -22.11 -18.51
C LYS A 139 -12.58 -22.45 -17.04
N LYS A 140 -11.87 -23.56 -16.78
CA LYS A 140 -11.49 -23.93 -15.40
C LYS A 140 -10.52 -22.91 -14.80
N LEU A 141 -9.59 -22.38 -15.59
CA LEU A 141 -8.65 -21.36 -15.11
C LEU A 141 -9.38 -20.07 -14.72
N ASN A 142 -10.33 -19.63 -15.53
CA ASN A 142 -11.09 -18.41 -15.25
C ASN A 142 -11.91 -18.49 -13.95
N ALA A 143 -12.23 -19.70 -13.48
CA ALA A 143 -12.94 -19.89 -12.22
C ALA A 143 -12.04 -19.78 -10.97
N MET A 144 -10.71 -19.82 -11.12
CA MET A 144 -9.77 -19.94 -10.00
C MET A 144 -9.14 -18.62 -9.53
N ASN A 145 -9.50 -17.46 -10.13
CA ASN A 145 -9.06 -16.11 -9.71
C ASN A 145 -7.56 -16.00 -9.37
N TYR A 146 -6.70 -16.41 -10.30
CA TYR A 146 -5.24 -16.37 -10.10
C TYR A 146 -4.70 -14.93 -9.98
N ASP A 147 -3.72 -14.74 -9.10
CA ASP A 147 -2.90 -13.51 -9.08
C ASP A 147 -1.81 -13.60 -10.15
N LEU A 148 -2.05 -12.97 -11.30
CA LEU A 148 -1.09 -12.91 -12.40
C LEU A 148 0.02 -11.87 -12.19
N SER A 149 0.05 -11.15 -11.06
CA SER A 149 1.20 -10.31 -10.72
C SER A 149 2.43 -11.12 -10.29
N ASP A 150 2.30 -12.44 -10.16
CA ASP A 150 3.36 -13.42 -9.88
C ASP A 150 3.72 -14.25 -11.13
N ASP A 151 5.01 -14.26 -11.49
CA ASP A 151 5.55 -15.02 -12.61
C ASP A 151 5.49 -16.55 -12.37
N ALA A 152 5.62 -17.01 -11.13
CA ALA A 152 5.55 -18.43 -10.79
C ALA A 152 4.14 -18.98 -11.02
N VAL A 153 3.11 -18.23 -10.60
CA VAL A 153 1.70 -18.55 -10.87
C VAL A 153 1.45 -18.60 -12.38
N THR A 154 1.96 -17.62 -13.11
CA THR A 154 1.83 -17.55 -14.58
C THR A 154 2.46 -18.76 -15.28
N ASN A 155 3.66 -19.16 -14.87
CA ASN A 155 4.35 -20.33 -15.43
C ASN A 155 3.59 -21.63 -15.11
N ASN A 156 3.04 -21.77 -13.91
CA ASN A 156 2.22 -22.92 -13.54
C ASN A 156 0.95 -23.02 -14.40
N ILE A 157 0.29 -21.90 -14.69
CA ILE A 157 -0.86 -21.85 -15.59
C ILE A 157 -0.47 -22.28 -17.01
N ILE A 158 0.65 -21.78 -17.53
CA ILE A 158 1.16 -22.15 -18.86
C ILE A 158 1.47 -23.66 -18.95
N ASN A 159 2.09 -24.23 -17.92
CA ASN A 159 2.37 -25.66 -17.86
C ASN A 159 1.08 -26.48 -17.84
N TYR A 160 0.13 -26.11 -16.98
CA TYR A 160 -1.20 -26.74 -16.94
C TYR A 160 -1.91 -26.71 -18.30
N LEU A 161 -1.91 -25.55 -18.97
CA LEU A 161 -2.53 -25.43 -20.30
C LEU A 161 -1.84 -26.34 -21.33
N THR A 162 -0.52 -26.44 -21.26
CA THR A 162 0.28 -27.30 -22.14
C THR A 162 -0.03 -28.78 -21.93
N ASP A 163 -0.05 -29.22 -20.68
CA ASP A 163 -0.37 -30.60 -20.33
C ASP A 163 -1.82 -30.95 -20.73
N CYS A 164 -2.75 -30.04 -20.48
CA CYS A 164 -4.15 -30.20 -20.87
C CYS A 164 -4.29 -30.34 -22.39
N TYR A 165 -3.65 -29.46 -23.17
CA TYR A 165 -3.65 -29.54 -24.63
C TYR A 165 -3.04 -30.85 -25.13
N ASN A 166 -1.88 -31.26 -24.62
CA ASN A 166 -1.23 -32.51 -25.00
C ASN A 166 -2.11 -33.74 -24.67
N SER A 167 -2.84 -33.71 -23.55
CA SER A 167 -3.77 -34.78 -23.19
C SER A 167 -4.93 -34.92 -24.19
N LEU A 168 -5.39 -33.81 -24.80
CA LEU A 168 -6.43 -33.83 -25.81
C LEU A 168 -5.94 -34.43 -27.13
N LEU A 169 -4.67 -34.19 -27.49
CA LEU A 169 -4.08 -34.73 -28.72
C LEU A 169 -3.79 -36.24 -28.67
N ASN A 170 -3.66 -36.79 -27.46
CA ASN A 170 -3.34 -38.20 -27.24
C ASN A 170 -4.56 -39.08 -26.93
N LYS A 171 -5.78 -38.51 -26.97
CA LYS A 171 -7.04 -39.26 -26.91
C LYS A 171 -7.41 -39.81 -28.28
#